data_AF-A0A800D7H2-F1
#
_entry.id   AF-A0A800D7H2-F1
#
_cell.length_a   1.000
_cell.length_b   1.000
_cell.length_c   1.000
_cell.angle_alpha   90.00
_cell.angle_beta   90.00
_cell.angle_gamma   90.00
#
_symmetry.space_group_name_H-M   'P 1'
#
loop_
_entity.id
_entity.type
_entity.pdbx_description
1 polymer ?
#
loop_
_entity_poly.entity_id
_entity_poly.type
_entity_poly.pdbx_seq_one_letter_code
_entity_poly.pdbx_strand_id
1 'polypeptide(L)'
;MAIVAAREIRDGEILFCGTGLPLLAAMAAKRIHAPGAIIFFETGAIDPDLREIPLTVADPRVMYGSSLNAGLAEAFATMQNRFFGPRVVGILGAAQVDRYGNLNSTCIGDYARPTVRLPGSGGACDVGSFVGRTIVCRGAAHPAPGGRPSAAYPGVDSSQMPAARQH
;
A
#
# COMPACT_ATOMS: atom_id res chain seq x y z
N MET A 1 10.85 6.46 8.00
CA MET A 1 10.34 5.43 7.07
C MET A 1 9.75 6.05 5.80
N ALA A 2 8.79 6.98 5.88
CA ALA A 2 8.21 7.62 4.69
C ALA A 2 9.27 8.24 3.74
N ILE A 3 10.28 8.94 4.26
CA ILE A 3 11.37 9.51 3.44
C ILE A 3 12.22 8.42 2.75
N VAL A 4 12.43 7.28 3.40
CA VAL A 4 13.19 6.17 2.80
C VAL A 4 12.40 5.56 1.66
N ALA A 5 11.11 5.29 1.87
CA ALA A 5 10.23 4.82 0.81
C ALA A 5 10.09 5.83 -0.34
N ALA A 6 10.02 7.13 -0.03
CA ALA A 6 9.99 8.19 -1.03
C ALA A 6 11.23 8.17 -1.94
N ARG A 7 12.42 7.92 -1.39
CA ARG A 7 13.67 7.84 -2.18
C ARG A 7 13.70 6.70 -3.19
N GLU A 8 12.91 5.65 -2.98
CA GLU A 8 12.82 4.52 -3.92
C GLU A 8 11.96 4.83 -5.16
N ILE A 9 11.17 5.91 -5.09
CA ILE A 9 10.30 6.40 -6.15
C ILE A 9 11.12 7.23 -7.14
N ARG A 10 10.98 6.93 -8.42
CA ARG A 10 11.66 7.63 -9.51
C ARG A 10 10.71 8.62 -10.17
N ASP A 11 11.28 9.68 -10.73
CA ASP A 11 10.51 10.67 -11.48
C ASP A 11 9.82 10.03 -12.69
N GLY A 12 8.56 10.40 -12.95
CA GLY A 12 7.76 9.84 -14.03
C GLY A 12 7.12 8.47 -13.77
N GLU A 13 7.31 7.86 -12.60
CA GLU A 13 6.66 6.59 -12.25
C GLU A 13 5.16 6.76 -11.97
N ILE A 14 4.39 5.70 -12.26
CA ILE A 14 2.95 5.63 -11.97
C ILE A 14 2.78 4.89 -10.65
N LEU A 15 2.24 5.57 -9.65
CA LEU A 15 2.19 5.11 -8.27
C LEU A 15 0.76 4.74 -7.88
N PHE A 16 0.53 3.46 -7.59
CA PHE A 16 -0.71 3.03 -6.95
C PHE A 16 -0.54 3.06 -5.44
N CYS A 17 -1.29 3.94 -4.76
CA CYS A 17 -1.11 4.19 -3.33
C CYS A 17 -2.38 3.95 -2.53
N GLY A 18 -2.22 3.29 -1.38
CA GLY A 18 -3.22 3.25 -0.33
C GLY A 18 -3.14 4.47 0.60
N THR A 19 -3.72 4.35 1.79
CA THR A 19 -3.73 5.39 2.83
C THR A 19 -2.50 5.33 3.75
N GLY A 20 -2.25 6.41 4.51
CA GLY A 20 -1.24 6.43 5.58
C GLY A 20 0.20 6.62 5.08
N LEU A 21 1.14 5.78 5.56
CA LEU A 21 2.56 5.88 5.22
C LEU A 21 2.85 5.76 3.71
N PRO A 22 2.20 4.86 2.95
CA PRO A 22 2.28 4.82 1.49
C PRO A 22 1.99 6.17 0.82
N LEU A 23 0.85 6.78 1.16
CA LEU A 23 0.44 8.07 0.61
C LEU A 23 1.43 9.18 0.97
N LEU A 24 1.87 9.21 2.23
CA LEU A 24 2.86 10.18 2.68
C LEU A 24 4.18 10.04 1.92
N ALA A 25 4.64 8.82 1.64
CA ALA A 25 5.85 8.58 0.86
C ALA A 25 5.69 9.04 -0.60
N ALA A 26 4.56 8.73 -1.23
CA ALA A 26 4.27 9.15 -2.60
C ALA A 26 4.20 10.68 -2.74
N MET A 27 3.46 11.34 -1.85
CA MET A 27 3.36 12.80 -1.81
C MET A 27 4.72 13.46 -1.54
N ALA A 28 5.52 12.89 -0.63
CA ALA A 28 6.86 13.38 -0.36
C ALA A 28 7.78 13.28 -1.59
N ALA A 29 7.79 12.13 -2.28
CA ALA A 29 8.57 11.98 -3.50
C ALA A 29 8.14 12.98 -4.58
N LYS A 30 6.83 13.08 -4.84
CA LYS A 30 6.28 14.01 -5.85
C LYS A 30 6.65 15.47 -5.57
N ARG A 31 6.67 15.87 -4.29
CA ARG A 31 7.01 17.26 -3.90
C ARG A 31 8.50 17.57 -3.81
N ILE A 32 9.36 16.56 -3.64
CA ILE A 32 10.79 16.78 -3.35
C ILE A 32 11.67 16.54 -4.58
N HIS A 33 11.55 15.40 -5.25
CA HIS A 33 12.50 15.00 -6.31
C HIS A 33 11.87 14.31 -7.53
N ALA A 34 10.59 13.95 -7.47
CA ALA A 34 9.90 13.22 -8.54
C ALA A 34 8.62 13.94 -8.99
N PRO A 35 8.69 15.21 -9.45
CA PRO A 35 7.51 16.04 -9.76
C PRO A 35 6.62 15.48 -10.87
N GLY A 36 7.19 14.70 -11.80
CA GLY A 36 6.48 14.00 -12.87
C GLY A 36 5.88 12.66 -12.46
N ALA A 37 6.07 12.19 -11.22
CA ALA A 37 5.41 10.98 -10.74
C ALA A 37 3.88 11.17 -10.73
N ILE A 38 3.15 10.15 -11.18
CA ILE A 38 1.69 10.16 -11.29
C ILE A 38 1.13 9.34 -10.14
N ILE A 39 0.32 9.94 -9.27
CA ILE A 39 -0.30 9.21 -8.14
C ILE A 39 -1.73 8.86 -8.53
N PHE A 40 -2.13 7.60 -8.39
CA PHE A 40 -3.52 7.19 -8.55
C PHE A 40 -3.99 6.24 -7.46
N PHE A 41 -5.31 6.21 -7.26
CA PHE A 41 -5.96 5.56 -6.14
C PHE A 41 -6.99 4.54 -6.59
N GLU A 42 -7.29 3.59 -5.69
CA GLU A 42 -8.37 2.63 -5.91
C GLU A 42 -9.75 3.28 -6.08
N THR A 43 -9.93 4.50 -5.57
CA THR A 43 -11.18 5.27 -5.76
C THR A 43 -11.32 5.87 -7.16
N GLY A 44 -10.33 5.69 -8.03
CA GLY A 44 -10.38 6.10 -9.44
C GLY A 44 -9.78 7.48 -9.73
N ALA A 45 -9.35 8.23 -8.72
CA ALA A 45 -8.68 9.50 -8.93
C ALA A 45 -7.27 9.30 -9.48
N ILE A 46 -6.97 9.94 -10.62
CA ILE A 46 -5.66 9.92 -11.28
C ILE A 46 -5.05 11.32 -11.22
N ASP A 47 -3.82 11.36 -10.73
CA ASP A 47 -2.99 12.55 -10.52
C ASP A 47 -3.69 13.74 -9.86
N PRO A 48 -4.25 13.57 -8.65
CA PRO A 48 -4.81 14.69 -7.92
C PRO A 48 -3.75 15.64 -7.36
N ASP A 49 -4.19 16.88 -7.08
CA ASP A 49 -3.33 17.97 -6.60
C ASP A 49 -2.73 17.66 -5.20
N LEU A 50 -3.49 16.93 -4.36
CA LEU A 50 -3.07 16.51 -3.02
C LEU A 50 -2.41 17.63 -2.21
N ARG A 51 -3.09 18.79 -2.11
CA ARG A 51 -2.60 19.98 -1.38
C ARG A 51 -2.33 19.70 0.10
N GLU A 52 -3.14 18.85 0.69
CA GLU A 52 -3.04 18.34 2.05
C GLU A 52 -3.04 16.82 2.03
N ILE A 53 -2.55 16.20 3.09
CA ILE A 53 -2.57 14.73 3.24
C ILE A 53 -4.02 14.31 3.52
N PRO A 54 -4.66 13.56 2.62
CA PRO A 54 -6.00 13.00 2.84
C PRO A 54 -5.99 12.01 4.00
N LEU A 55 -7.09 11.96 4.76
CA LEU A 55 -7.24 10.99 5.84
C LEU A 55 -7.46 9.57 5.29
N THR A 56 -8.18 9.47 4.17
CA THR A 56 -8.51 8.22 3.50
C THR A 56 -8.52 8.42 1.98
N VAL A 57 -8.47 7.32 1.21
CA VAL A 57 -8.58 7.35 -0.26
C VAL A 57 -9.98 7.77 -0.74
N ALA A 58 -10.99 7.65 0.13
CA ALA A 58 -12.35 8.11 -0.12
C ALA A 58 -12.58 9.60 0.25
N ASP A 59 -11.54 10.31 0.63
CA ASP A 59 -11.61 11.72 0.99
C ASP A 59 -11.83 12.57 -0.28
N PRO A 60 -12.77 13.54 -0.30
CA PRO A 60 -12.98 14.40 -1.47
C PRO A 60 -11.72 15.12 -1.95
N ARG A 61 -10.74 15.34 -1.07
CA ARG A 61 -9.44 15.93 -1.43
C ARG A 61 -8.63 15.06 -2.41
N VAL A 62 -8.88 13.75 -2.45
CA VAL A 62 -8.29 12.83 -3.42
C VAL A 62 -8.86 13.04 -4.82
N MET A 63 -10.08 13.54 -4.96
CA MET A 63 -10.70 13.82 -6.26
C MET A 63 -10.41 15.24 -6.75
N TYR A 64 -9.99 16.12 -5.85
CA TYR A 64 -9.78 17.53 -6.17
C TYR A 64 -8.56 17.73 -7.09
N GLY A 65 -8.80 18.37 -8.24
CA GLY A 65 -7.76 18.66 -9.23
C GLY A 65 -7.21 17.43 -9.94
N SER A 66 -7.83 16.26 -9.80
CA SER A 66 -7.43 15.05 -10.52
C SER A 66 -7.63 15.22 -12.03
N SER A 67 -6.70 14.68 -12.81
CA SER A 67 -6.80 14.62 -14.27
C SER A 67 -7.98 13.76 -14.75
N LEU A 68 -8.32 12.72 -13.98
CA LEU A 68 -9.47 11.86 -14.22
C LEU A 68 -10.02 11.34 -12.89
N ASN A 69 -11.34 11.33 -12.75
CA ASN A 69 -12.05 10.57 -11.72
C ASN A 69 -12.77 9.40 -12.38
N ALA A 70 -12.18 8.22 -12.28
CA ALA A 70 -12.77 6.97 -12.72
C ALA A 70 -13.50 6.26 -11.55
N GLY A 71 -13.75 4.96 -11.70
CA GLY A 71 -14.24 4.11 -10.62
C GLY A 71 -13.21 3.09 -10.15
N LEU A 72 -13.62 2.31 -9.15
CA LEU A 72 -12.84 1.21 -8.59
C LEU A 72 -12.44 0.18 -9.65
N ALA A 73 -13.42 -0.25 -10.46
CA ALA A 73 -13.19 -1.24 -11.50
C ALA A 73 -12.18 -0.75 -12.53
N GLU A 74 -12.27 0.51 -12.95
CA GLU A 74 -11.38 1.14 -13.91
C GLU A 74 -9.97 1.31 -13.35
N ALA A 75 -9.81 1.69 -12.08
CA ALA A 75 -8.52 1.83 -11.44
C ALA A 75 -7.76 0.49 -11.41
N PHE A 76 -8.43 -0.56 -10.97
CA PHE A 76 -7.85 -1.91 -10.94
C PHE A 76 -7.64 -2.47 -12.34
N ALA A 77 -8.57 -2.26 -13.28
CA ALA A 77 -8.39 -2.69 -14.67
C ALA A 77 -7.20 -1.99 -15.34
N THR A 78 -6.99 -0.70 -15.06
CA THR A 78 -5.84 0.06 -15.56
C THR A 78 -4.53 -0.49 -15.02
N MET A 79 -4.48 -0.77 -13.71
CA MET A 79 -3.31 -1.36 -13.07
C MET A 79 -3.03 -2.79 -13.55
N GLN A 80 -4.06 -3.61 -13.77
CA GLN A 80 -3.93 -5.00 -14.22
C GLN A 80 -3.72 -5.10 -15.74
N ASN A 81 -3.86 -4.00 -16.47
CA ASN A 81 -3.66 -3.98 -17.91
C ASN A 81 -2.22 -4.37 -18.27
N ARG A 82 -2.07 -5.27 -19.24
CA ARG A 82 -0.77 -5.79 -19.69
C ARG A 82 0.25 -4.71 -20.08
N PHE A 83 -0.18 -3.56 -20.59
CA PHE A 83 0.71 -2.49 -21.02
C PHE A 83 1.09 -1.54 -19.88
N PHE A 84 0.17 -1.30 -18.95
CA PHE A 84 0.36 -0.35 -17.85
C PHE A 84 0.88 -1.01 -16.57
N GLY A 85 0.40 -2.19 -16.20
CA GLY A 85 0.77 -2.88 -14.95
C GLY A 85 2.27 -3.03 -14.70
N PRO A 86 3.08 -3.44 -15.70
CA PRO A 86 4.54 -3.50 -15.53
C PRO A 86 5.20 -2.14 -15.26
N ARG A 87 4.52 -1.03 -15.53
CA ARG A 87 4.98 0.36 -15.28
C ARG A 87 4.46 0.94 -13.98
N VAL A 88 3.49 0.28 -13.34
CA VAL A 88 2.93 0.71 -12.06
C VAL A 88 3.85 0.26 -10.92
N VAL A 89 4.06 1.17 -9.98
CA VAL A 89 4.71 0.90 -8.70
C VAL A 89 3.64 0.90 -7.60
N GLY A 90 3.45 -0.24 -6.96
CA GLY A 90 2.55 -0.37 -5.83
C GLY A 90 3.21 0.06 -4.53
N ILE A 91 2.60 0.97 -3.78
CA ILE A 91 3.09 1.36 -2.45
C ILE A 91 2.10 0.86 -1.41
N LEU A 92 2.52 -0.17 -0.67
CA LEU A 92 1.64 -0.93 0.21
C LEU A 92 2.02 -0.76 1.68
N GLY A 93 1.01 -0.68 2.54
CA GLY A 93 1.16 -0.82 3.98
C GLY A 93 0.87 -2.26 4.41
N ALA A 94 1.53 -2.71 5.47
CA ALA A 94 1.23 -4.01 6.09
C ALA A 94 1.49 -3.97 7.60
N ALA A 95 0.74 -4.77 8.36
CA ALA A 95 0.98 -4.93 9.79
C ALA A 95 2.17 -5.89 10.04
N GLN A 96 2.24 -6.96 9.25
CA GLN A 96 3.35 -7.91 9.25
C GLN A 96 3.86 -8.13 7.82
N VAL A 97 5.17 -8.32 7.72
CA VAL A 97 5.89 -8.64 6.49
C VAL A 97 6.90 -9.73 6.83
N ASP A 98 6.97 -10.79 6.04
CA ASP A 98 7.99 -11.84 6.20
C ASP A 98 9.18 -11.66 5.26
N ARG A 99 10.15 -12.59 5.36
CA ARG A 99 11.35 -12.62 4.52
C ARG A 99 11.09 -12.95 3.04
N TYR A 100 9.90 -13.45 2.71
CA TYR A 100 9.49 -13.81 1.36
C TYR A 100 8.67 -12.71 0.69
N GLY A 101 8.35 -11.64 1.42
CA GLY A 101 7.56 -10.51 0.93
C GLY A 101 6.05 -10.71 1.10
N ASN A 102 5.61 -11.74 1.82
CA ASN A 102 4.20 -11.92 2.13
C ASN A 102 3.74 -10.83 3.11
N LEU A 103 2.56 -10.30 2.87
CA LEU A 103 1.96 -9.21 3.64
C LEU A 103 0.75 -9.73 4.42
N ASN A 104 0.64 -9.32 5.69
CA ASN A 104 -0.58 -9.49 6.46
C ASN A 104 -1.09 -8.15 6.97
N SER A 105 -2.32 -7.83 6.61
CA SER A 105 -3.09 -6.67 7.07
C SER A 105 -4.53 -7.03 7.44
N THR A 106 -4.83 -8.31 7.66
CA THR A 106 -6.20 -8.81 7.87
C THR A 106 -6.48 -9.23 9.30
N CYS A 107 -5.63 -10.07 9.90
CA CYS A 107 -5.81 -10.49 11.29
C CYS A 107 -4.52 -10.97 11.95
N ILE A 108 -4.49 -10.96 13.29
CA ILE A 108 -3.45 -11.60 14.10
C ILE A 108 -4.09 -12.76 14.87
N GLY A 109 -3.46 -13.94 14.84
CA GLY A 109 -3.98 -15.19 15.40
C GLY A 109 -4.81 -15.98 14.38
N ASP A 110 -5.69 -16.86 14.87
CA ASP A 110 -6.55 -17.70 14.03
C ASP A 110 -7.48 -16.86 13.14
N TYR A 111 -7.65 -17.27 11.88
CA TYR A 111 -8.44 -16.49 10.91
C TYR A 111 -9.94 -16.46 11.25
N ALA A 112 -10.50 -17.58 11.72
CA ALA A 112 -11.92 -17.70 12.04
C ALA A 112 -12.26 -17.05 13.38
N ARG A 113 -11.32 -17.02 14.33
CA ARG A 113 -11.44 -16.39 15.64
C ARG A 113 -10.21 -15.51 15.94
N PRO A 114 -10.09 -14.35 15.27
CA PRO A 114 -8.90 -13.53 15.35
C PRO A 114 -8.73 -12.90 16.73
N THR A 115 -7.49 -12.88 17.23
CA THR A 115 -7.14 -12.13 18.45
C THR A 115 -7.21 -10.63 18.19
N VAL A 116 -6.76 -10.20 17.00
CA VAL A 116 -6.87 -8.80 16.53
C VAL A 116 -7.36 -8.80 15.09
N ARG A 117 -8.42 -8.02 14.81
CA ARG A 117 -8.88 -7.77 13.45
C ARG A 117 -8.25 -6.47 12.93
N LEU A 118 -7.68 -6.55 11.74
CA LEU A 118 -7.05 -5.43 11.04
C LEU A 118 -7.96 -4.95 9.89
N PRO A 119 -7.65 -3.79 9.27
CA PRO A 119 -8.51 -3.19 8.24
C PRO A 119 -8.77 -4.07 7.01
N GLY A 120 -7.92 -5.06 6.74
CA GLY A 120 -8.01 -5.96 5.59
C GLY A 120 -6.91 -5.73 4.55
N SER A 121 -6.89 -6.57 3.51
CA SER A 121 -5.93 -6.46 2.40
C SER A 121 -6.22 -5.28 1.47
N GLY A 122 -7.49 -4.86 1.35
CA GLY A 122 -7.92 -4.01 0.24
C GLY A 122 -7.46 -4.61 -1.08
N GLY A 123 -6.89 -3.78 -1.95
CA GLY A 123 -6.26 -4.20 -3.21
C GLY A 123 -4.81 -4.70 -3.12
N ALA A 124 -4.25 -4.94 -1.93
CA ALA A 124 -2.84 -5.32 -1.81
C ALA A 124 -2.49 -6.62 -2.56
N CYS A 125 -3.44 -7.57 -2.64
CA CYS A 125 -3.26 -8.82 -3.38
C CYS A 125 -3.16 -8.57 -4.89
N ASP A 126 -4.06 -7.75 -5.44
CA ASP A 126 -4.07 -7.38 -6.85
C ASP A 126 -2.80 -6.60 -7.21
N VAL A 127 -2.41 -5.65 -6.38
CA VAL A 127 -1.18 -4.89 -6.56
C VAL A 127 0.02 -5.83 -6.57
N GLY A 128 0.16 -6.68 -5.55
CA GLY A 128 1.29 -7.61 -5.44
C GLY A 128 1.37 -8.65 -6.56
N SER A 129 0.25 -8.91 -7.25
CA SER A 129 0.18 -9.91 -8.32
C SER A 129 0.40 -9.32 -9.73
N PHE A 130 0.00 -8.07 -9.97
CA PHE A 130 -0.10 -7.52 -11.32
C PHE A 130 0.84 -6.34 -11.63
N VAL A 131 1.46 -5.72 -10.62
CA VAL A 131 2.35 -4.57 -10.84
C VAL A 131 3.81 -4.98 -10.99
N GLY A 132 4.59 -4.15 -11.70
CA GLY A 132 6.00 -4.45 -11.97
C GLY A 132 6.92 -4.31 -10.76
N ARG A 133 6.58 -3.44 -9.80
CA ARG A 133 7.42 -3.17 -8.61
C ARG A 133 6.56 -2.80 -7.41
N THR A 134 6.91 -3.31 -6.22
CA THR A 134 6.18 -3.01 -4.98
C THR A 134 7.13 -2.48 -3.91
N ILE A 135 6.74 -1.38 -3.26
CA ILE A 135 7.43 -0.81 -2.10
C ILE A 135 6.55 -1.03 -0.88
N VAL A 136 7.06 -1.77 0.11
CA VAL A 136 6.29 -2.11 1.32
C VAL A 136 6.73 -1.22 2.48
N CYS A 137 5.79 -0.45 3.01
CA CYS A 137 5.98 0.45 4.14
C CYS A 137 5.35 -0.15 5.40
N ARG A 138 6.17 -0.69 6.29
CA ARG A 138 5.71 -1.13 7.62
C ARG A 138 5.69 0.07 8.58
N GLY A 139 4.57 0.30 9.27
CA GLY A 139 4.54 1.23 10.40
C GLY A 139 5.27 0.66 11.62
N ALA A 140 5.77 1.53 12.52
CA ALA A 140 6.22 1.06 13.83
C ALA A 140 5.04 0.33 14.52
N ALA A 141 5.29 -0.86 15.05
CA ALA A 141 4.25 -1.67 15.67
C ALA A 141 3.57 -0.88 16.80
N HIS A 142 2.24 -0.90 16.84
CA HIS A 142 1.55 -0.63 18.11
C HIS A 142 1.95 -1.76 19.05
N PRO A 143 2.57 -1.50 20.22
CA PRO A 143 2.81 -2.54 21.20
C PRO A 143 1.45 -3.11 21.60
N ALA A 144 1.30 -4.43 21.60
CA ALA A 144 0.15 -5.05 22.27
C ALA A 144 0.09 -4.50 23.71
N PRO A 145 -1.10 -4.31 24.30
CA PRO A 145 -1.19 -3.90 25.69
C PRO A 145 -0.46 -4.94 26.56
N GLY A 146 0.72 -4.56 27.06
CA GLY A 146 1.61 -5.41 27.88
C GLY A 146 2.92 -5.93 27.25
N GLY A 147 3.26 -5.63 25.99
CA GLY A 147 4.45 -6.17 25.32
C GLY A 147 5.53 -5.13 24.98
N ARG A 148 6.79 -5.36 25.38
CA ARG A 148 7.96 -4.54 24.99
C ARG A 148 8.09 -4.42 23.46
N PRO A 149 8.61 -3.30 22.94
CA PRO A 149 8.85 -3.13 21.51
C PRO A 149 9.95 -4.10 21.04
N SER A 150 9.54 -5.25 20.51
CA SER A 150 10.45 -6.25 19.93
C SER A 150 10.57 -6.02 18.42
N ALA A 151 11.81 -5.92 17.94
CA ALA A 151 12.18 -5.68 16.54
C ALA A 151 11.73 -6.77 15.55
N ALA A 152 11.25 -7.90 16.05
CA ALA A 152 10.50 -8.91 15.35
C ALA A 152 9.48 -9.42 16.37
N TYR A 153 8.27 -9.80 15.99
CA TYR A 153 7.52 -10.69 16.87
C TYR A 153 8.35 -11.98 16.96
N PRO A 154 9.02 -12.29 18.09
CA PRO A 154 9.80 -13.51 18.22
C PRO A 154 8.77 -14.60 18.51
N GLY A 155 8.30 -15.25 17.46
CA GLY A 155 7.22 -16.24 17.55
C GLY A 155 6.33 -16.37 16.33
N VAL A 156 6.67 -15.74 15.19
CA VAL A 156 5.99 -16.07 13.93
C VAL A 156 6.56 -17.39 13.43
N ASP A 157 5.98 -18.49 13.91
CA ASP A 157 6.02 -19.74 13.18
C ASP A 157 5.44 -19.46 11.79
N SER A 158 6.23 -19.74 10.76
CA SER A 158 5.81 -19.70 9.36
C SER A 158 4.51 -20.47 9.08
N SER A 159 4.05 -21.32 10.01
CA SER A 159 2.76 -21.99 9.98
C SER A 159 1.53 -21.09 10.21
N GLN A 160 1.69 -19.89 10.79
CA GLN A 160 0.57 -18.98 11.09
C GLN A 160 0.29 -17.96 9.98
N MET A 161 1.12 -17.91 8.95
CA MET A 161 0.79 -17.21 7.72
C MET A 161 -0.03 -18.13 6.83
N PRO A 162 -1.16 -17.69 6.26
CA PRO A 162 -1.91 -18.51 5.32
C PRO A 162 -0.98 -18.87 4.17
N ALA A 163 -0.64 -20.15 4.05
CA ALA A 163 0.16 -20.65 2.95
C ALA A 163 -0.55 -20.29 1.64
N ALA A 164 0.13 -19.54 0.77
CA ALA A 164 -0.29 -19.36 -0.60
C ALA A 164 -0.35 -20.74 -1.25
N ARG A 165 -1.54 -21.33 -1.33
CA ARG A 165 -1.76 -22.50 -2.17
C ARG A 165 -1.63 -22.02 -3.61
N GLN A 166 -0.46 -22.28 -4.19
CA GLN A 166 -0.30 -22.31 -5.64
C GLN A 166 -1.18 -23.46 -6.15
N HIS A 167 -2.20 -23.11 -6.91
CA HIS A 167 -2.90 -24.02 -7.82
C HIS A 167 -2.72 -23.47 -9.23
#